data_AF-A0A504Z0X4-F1
#
_entry.id   AF-A0A504Z0X4-F1
#
_cell.length_a   1.000
_cell.length_b   1.000
_cell.length_c   1.000
_cell.angle_alpha   90.00
_cell.angle_beta   90.00
_cell.angle_gamma   90.00
#
_symmetry.space_group_name_H-M   'P 1'
#
loop_
_entity.id
_entity.type
_entity.pdbx_description
1 polymer ?
#
loop_
_entity_poly.entity_id
_entity_poly.type
_entity_poly.pdbx_seq_one_letter_code
_entity_poly.pdbx_strand_id
1 'polypeptide(L)'
;MDSVYLIQGGEQLQEALHIYEELREKHGPTSVILNGQAIALIGMNRWEEAETVLLEALDLDGNNPDIIVNMIMVAHHLNKPPETVSRLISQLKESNKDHPFLVDQLAKQKSSLAVRNSMLQPCQIRSSGDGHGVYFPRSLFM
;
A
#
# COMPACT_ATOMS: atom_id res chain seq x y z
N MET A 1 15.33 27.99 12.33
CA MET A 1 14.37 27.35 13.27
C MET A 1 13.62 26.33 12.42
N ASP A 2 14.28 25.25 12.00
CA ASP A 2 13.75 24.42 10.89
C ASP A 2 14.00 22.92 11.14
N SER A 3 14.00 22.52 12.41
CA SER A 3 14.14 21.11 12.81
C SER A 3 13.00 20.62 13.71
N VAL A 4 12.15 21.51 14.22
CA VAL A 4 11.07 21.16 15.16
C VAL A 4 9.96 20.34 14.49
N TYR A 5 9.65 20.63 13.23
CA TYR A 5 8.54 19.96 12.53
C TYR A 5 8.80 18.48 12.21
N LEU A 6 10.06 18.06 12.01
CA LEU A 6 10.38 16.65 11.77
C LEU A 6 10.40 15.84 13.08
N ILE A 7 10.81 16.47 14.19
CA ILE A 7 10.87 15.86 15.51
C ILE A 7 9.46 15.69 16.08
N GLN A 8 8.58 16.68 15.86
CA GLN A 8 7.23 16.69 16.42
C GLN A 8 6.34 15.57 15.88
N GLY A 9 6.52 15.15 14.63
CA GLY A 9 5.78 14.01 14.08
C GLY A 9 6.19 12.67 14.70
N GLY A 10 7.49 12.47 14.98
CA GLY A 10 7.98 11.24 15.61
C GLY A 10 7.65 11.14 17.09
N GLU A 11 7.78 12.26 17.81
CA GLU A 11 7.53 12.32 19.26
C GLU A 11 6.04 12.09 19.58
N GLN A 12 5.13 12.64 18.77
CA GLN A 12 3.68 12.42 18.91
C GLN A 12 3.27 10.96 18.65
N LEU A 13 3.90 10.29 17.68
CA LEU A 13 3.66 8.87 17.42
C LEU A 13 4.16 8.00 18.57
N GLN A 14 5.26 8.41 19.22
CA GLN A 14 5.84 7.68 20.34
C GLN A 14 5.00 7.82 21.61
N GLU A 15 4.49 9.03 21.85
CA GLU A 15 3.49 9.26 22.89
C GLU A 15 2.23 8.41 22.64
N ALA A 16 1.73 8.37 21.40
CA ALA A 16 0.58 7.56 21.04
C ALA A 16 0.82 6.07 21.32
N LEU A 17 1.99 5.53 20.98
CA LEU A 17 2.34 4.14 21.32
C LEU A 17 2.33 3.89 22.82
N HIS A 18 2.90 4.81 23.61
CA HIS A 18 2.94 4.66 25.06
C HIS A 18 1.53 4.61 25.67
N ILE A 19 0.64 5.49 25.19
CA ILE A 19 -0.78 5.49 25.60
C ILE A 19 -1.45 4.16 25.24
N TYR A 20 -1.23 3.63 24.04
CA TYR A 20 -1.79 2.34 23.64
C TYR A 20 -1.24 1.17 24.46
N GLU A 21 0.03 1.20 24.86
CA GLU A 21 0.64 0.21 25.75
C GLU A 21 0.02 0.27 27.16
N GLU A 22 -0.16 1.46 27.72
CA GLU A 22 -0.85 1.63 29.00
C GLU A 22 -2.30 1.14 28.93
N LEU A 23 -3.00 1.44 27.83
CA LEU A 23 -4.36 0.94 27.61
C LEU A 23 -4.39 -0.58 27.51
N ARG A 24 -3.41 -1.19 26.83
CA ARG A 24 -3.27 -2.65 26.73
C ARG A 24 -3.00 -3.28 28.10
N GLU A 25 -2.22 -2.65 28.96
CA GLU A 25 -1.95 -3.15 30.31
C GLU A 25 -3.17 -3.02 31.22
N LYS A 26 -3.91 -1.91 31.14
CA LYS A 26 -5.08 -1.63 31.99
C LYS A 26 -6.33 -2.41 31.57
N HIS A 27 -6.58 -2.53 30.27
CA HIS A 27 -7.81 -3.12 29.72
C HIS A 27 -7.61 -4.47 29.03
N GLY A 28 -6.36 -4.89 28.81
CA GLY A 28 -6.02 -6.09 28.04
C GLY A 28 -5.89 -5.83 26.54
N PRO A 29 -5.36 -6.81 25.78
CA PRO A 29 -5.27 -6.73 24.33
C PRO A 29 -6.68 -6.80 23.72
N THR A 30 -7.07 -5.74 23.04
CA THR A 30 -8.30 -5.69 22.24
C THR A 30 -7.96 -5.34 20.80
N SER A 31 -8.80 -5.76 19.87
CA SER A 31 -8.62 -5.50 18.44
C SER A 31 -8.46 -4.00 18.12
N VAL A 32 -9.18 -3.13 18.82
CA VAL A 32 -9.08 -1.66 18.67
C VAL A 32 -7.75 -1.11 19.18
N ILE A 33 -7.29 -1.55 20.35
CA ILE A 33 -6.01 -1.09 20.94
C ILE A 33 -4.83 -1.53 20.07
N LEU A 34 -4.81 -2.80 19.66
CA LEU A 34 -3.74 -3.34 18.81
C LEU A 34 -3.74 -2.67 17.43
N ASN A 35 -4.91 -2.37 16.87
CA ASN A 35 -5.00 -1.64 15.61
C ASN A 35 -4.41 -0.22 15.73
N GLY A 36 -4.72 0.50 16.82
CA GLY A 36 -4.14 1.82 17.10
C GLY A 36 -2.62 1.76 17.28
N GLN A 37 -2.14 0.75 18.01
CA GLN A 37 -0.70 0.51 18.21
C GLN A 37 0.01 0.24 16.87
N ALA A 38 -0.57 -0.61 16.02
CA ALA A 38 -0.03 -0.90 14.70
C ALA A 38 0.04 0.34 13.79
N ILE A 39 -0.98 1.22 13.81
CA ILE A 39 -0.98 2.47 13.03
C ILE A 39 0.15 3.40 13.49
N ALA A 40 0.38 3.52 14.79
CA ALA A 40 1.46 4.32 15.31
C ALA A 40 2.84 3.74 14.93
N LEU A 41 3.01 2.42 14.95
CA LEU A 41 4.22 1.73 14.46
C LEU A 41 4.44 1.95 12.95
N ILE A 42 3.38 1.88 12.13
CA ILE A 42 3.41 2.20 10.70
C ILE A 42 3.89 3.63 10.48
N GLY A 43 3.37 4.60 11.25
CA GLY A 43 3.80 5.99 11.17
C GLY A 43 5.28 6.22 11.51
N MET A 44 5.87 5.33 12.33
CA MET A 44 7.29 5.35 12.68
C MET A 44 8.19 4.58 11.70
N ASN A 45 7.64 4.06 10.60
CA ASN A 45 8.33 3.12 9.70
C ASN A 45 8.79 1.82 10.37
N ARG A 46 8.17 1.41 11.49
CA ARG A 46 8.47 0.14 12.19
C ARG A 46 7.56 -0.99 11.68
N TRP A 47 7.75 -1.36 10.41
CA TRP A 47 6.86 -2.27 9.68
C TRP A 47 6.83 -3.70 10.23
N GLU A 48 7.98 -4.23 10.67
CA GLU A 48 8.09 -5.60 11.19
C GLU A 48 7.33 -5.79 12.51
N GLU A 49 7.39 -4.78 13.37
CA GLU A 49 6.66 -4.79 14.65
C GLU A 49 5.16 -4.56 14.41
N ALA A 50 4.80 -3.70 13.46
CA ALA A 50 3.41 -3.52 13.06
C ALA A 50 2.79 -4.83 12.54
N GLU A 51 3.53 -5.63 11.77
CA GLU A 51 3.06 -6.95 11.30
C GLU A 51 2.71 -7.86 12.49
N THR A 52 3.59 -7.91 13.49
CA THR A 52 3.42 -8.76 14.67
C THR A 52 2.17 -8.36 15.46
N VAL A 53 1.98 -7.06 15.70
CA VAL A 53 0.81 -6.53 16.44
C VAL A 53 -0.49 -6.75 15.65
N LEU A 54 -0.46 -6.59 14.32
CA LEU A 54 -1.64 -6.82 13.47
C LEU A 54 -2.01 -8.31 13.38
N LEU A 55 -1.04 -9.22 13.45
CA LEU A 55 -1.33 -10.66 13.52
C LEU A 55 -2.07 -10.99 14.80
N GLU A 56 -1.61 -10.48 15.94
CA GLU A 56 -2.31 -10.63 17.23
C GLU A 56 -3.73 -10.06 17.18
N ALA A 57 -3.90 -8.92 16.49
CA ALA A 57 -5.22 -8.30 16.31
C ALA A 57 -6.15 -9.13 15.41
N LEU A 58 -5.61 -9.82 14.39
CA LEU A 58 -6.35 -10.75 13.52
C LEU A 58 -6.73 -12.04 14.25
N ASP A 59 -5.88 -12.54 15.15
CA ASP A 59 -6.20 -13.70 15.99
C ASP A 59 -7.38 -13.40 16.93
N LEU A 60 -7.51 -12.16 17.37
CA LEU A 60 -8.64 -11.71 18.18
C LEU A 60 -9.91 -11.46 17.34
N ASP A 61 -9.79 -10.67 16.27
CA ASP A 61 -10.92 -10.30 15.40
C ASP A 61 -10.54 -10.33 13.91
N GLY A 62 -10.48 -11.54 13.34
CA GLY A 62 -10.09 -11.77 11.95
C GLY A 62 -11.07 -11.26 10.88
N ASN A 63 -12.24 -10.74 11.28
CA ASN A 63 -13.25 -10.17 10.38
C ASN A 63 -13.25 -8.63 10.34
N ASN A 64 -12.38 -7.97 11.12
CA ASN A 64 -12.34 -6.51 11.13
C ASN A 64 -11.66 -5.97 9.86
N PRO A 65 -12.37 -5.17 9.04
CA PRO A 65 -11.84 -4.67 7.78
C PRO A 65 -10.62 -3.77 7.98
N ASP A 66 -10.60 -2.95 9.04
CA ASP A 66 -9.51 -2.02 9.33
C ASP A 66 -8.18 -2.74 9.57
N ILE A 67 -8.22 -3.87 10.30
CA ILE A 67 -7.03 -4.67 10.61
C ILE A 67 -6.50 -5.34 9.34
N ILE A 68 -7.39 -5.90 8.52
CA ILE A 68 -7.02 -6.54 7.26
C ILE A 68 -6.39 -5.51 6.30
N VAL A 69 -6.96 -4.31 6.23
CA VAL A 69 -6.42 -3.20 5.43
C VAL A 69 -5.02 -2.80 5.89
N ASN A 70 -4.82 -2.63 7.20
CA ASN A 70 -3.52 -2.29 7.76
C ASN A 70 -2.49 -3.40 7.53
N MET A 71 -2.90 -4.67 7.62
CA MET A 71 -2.06 -5.82 7.32
C MET A 71 -1.64 -5.87 5.84
N ILE A 72 -2.55 -5.57 4.91
CA ILE A 72 -2.23 -5.49 3.47
C ILE A 72 -1.16 -4.41 3.23
N MET A 73 -1.28 -3.26 3.89
CA MET A 73 -0.31 -2.16 3.77
C MET A 73 1.08 -2.58 4.26
N VAL A 74 1.17 -3.22 5.42
CA VAL A 74 2.43 -3.72 5.98
C VAL A 74 3.02 -4.82 5.11
N ALA A 75 2.21 -5.76 4.64
CA ALA A 75 2.65 -6.85 3.76
C ALA A 75 3.22 -6.35 2.43
N HIS A 76 2.63 -5.28 1.86
CA HIS A 76 3.20 -4.59 0.71
C HIS A 76 4.56 -3.98 1.01
N HIS A 77 4.70 -3.33 2.16
CA HIS A 77 5.95 -2.66 2.54
C HIS A 77 7.08 -3.65 2.83
N LEU A 78 6.75 -4.82 3.40
CA LEU A 78 7.67 -5.91 3.69
C LEU A 78 7.97 -6.81 2.47
N ASN A 79 7.43 -6.49 1.29
CA ASN A 79 7.57 -7.28 0.06
C ASN A 79 7.22 -8.77 0.27
N LYS A 80 6.19 -9.05 1.09
CA LYS A 80 5.68 -10.41 1.31
C LYS A 80 5.16 -10.98 -0.03
N PRO A 81 5.14 -12.32 -0.18
CA PRO A 81 4.69 -12.93 -1.43
C PRO A 81 3.29 -12.43 -1.80
N PRO A 82 3.06 -12.14 -3.10
CA PRO A 82 1.80 -11.57 -3.57
C PRO A 82 0.60 -12.49 -3.30
N GLU A 83 0.85 -13.78 -3.07
CA GLU A 83 -0.15 -14.76 -2.65
C GLU A 83 -0.74 -14.41 -1.28
N THR A 84 0.09 -14.05 -0.29
CA THR A 84 -0.36 -13.64 1.04
C THR A 84 -1.21 -12.38 0.97
N VAL A 85 -0.77 -11.39 0.19
CA VAL A 85 -1.51 -10.15 -0.03
C VAL A 85 -2.84 -10.42 -0.74
N SER A 86 -2.85 -11.28 -1.76
CA SER A 86 -4.07 -11.67 -2.49
C SER A 86 -5.08 -12.39 -1.61
N ARG A 87 -4.61 -13.20 -0.66
CA ARG A 87 -5.47 -13.86 0.34
C ARG A 87 -6.14 -12.83 1.25
N LEU A 88 -5.37 -11.89 1.80
CA LEU A 88 -5.89 -10.82 2.66
C LEU A 88 -6.89 -9.92 1.92
N ILE A 89 -6.62 -9.60 0.65
CA ILE A 89 -7.57 -8.84 -0.19
C ILE A 89 -8.88 -9.62 -0.40
N SER A 90 -8.80 -10.94 -0.59
CA SER A 90 -9.99 -11.78 -0.70
C SER A 90 -10.81 -11.75 0.60
N GLN A 91 -10.15 -11.89 1.75
CA GLN A 91 -10.80 -11.77 3.07
C GLN A 91 -11.46 -10.41 3.29
N LEU A 92 -10.79 -9.32 2.86
CA LEU A 92 -11.35 -7.98 2.93
C LEU A 92 -12.61 -7.85 2.06
N LYS A 93 -12.61 -8.43 0.85
CA LYS A 93 -13.79 -8.43 -0.04
C LYS A 93 -14.95 -9.26 0.51
N GLU A 94 -14.66 -10.35 1.21
CA GLU A 94 -15.69 -11.16 1.86
C GLU A 94 -16.31 -10.43 3.05
N SER A 95 -15.49 -9.71 3.81
CA SER A 95 -15.93 -8.95 4.99
C SER A 95 -16.64 -7.65 4.63
N ASN A 96 -16.10 -6.87 3.68
CA ASN A 96 -16.63 -5.56 3.27
C ASN A 96 -16.31 -5.24 1.80
N LYS A 97 -17.32 -5.39 0.93
CA LYS A 97 -17.20 -5.20 -0.53
C LYS A 97 -17.03 -3.73 -0.96
N ASP A 98 -17.51 -2.79 -0.15
CA ASP A 98 -17.55 -1.34 -0.45
C ASP A 98 -16.51 -0.53 0.35
N HIS A 99 -15.44 -1.17 0.83
CA HIS A 99 -14.45 -0.46 1.63
C HIS A 99 -13.65 0.55 0.77
N PRO A 100 -13.54 1.84 1.16
CA PRO A 100 -12.86 2.88 0.37
C PRO A 100 -11.39 2.57 0.08
N PHE A 101 -10.73 1.76 0.93
CA PHE A 101 -9.38 1.27 0.66
C PHE A 101 -9.27 0.47 -0.64
N LEU A 102 -10.25 -0.37 -0.99
CA LEU A 102 -10.22 -1.15 -2.23
C LEU A 102 -10.30 -0.25 -3.46
N VAL A 103 -11.02 0.87 -3.36
CA VAL A 103 -11.15 1.88 -4.41
C VAL A 103 -9.82 2.64 -4.60
N ASP A 104 -9.15 3.02 -3.51
CA ASP A 104 -7.83 3.68 -3.55
C ASP A 104 -6.74 2.74 -4.09
N GLN A 105 -6.73 1.47 -3.65
CA GLN A 105 -5.80 0.45 -4.15
C GLN A 105 -5.97 0.22 -5.66
N LEU A 106 -7.20 0.14 -6.17
CA LEU A 106 -7.47 0.07 -7.61
C LEU A 106 -7.01 1.32 -8.35
N ALA A 107 -7.16 2.51 -7.76
CA ALA A 107 -6.68 3.76 -8.35
C ALA A 107 -5.15 3.81 -8.42
N LYS A 108 -4.45 3.39 -7.37
CA LYS A 108 -2.97 3.30 -7.32
C LYS A 108 -2.40 2.23 -8.25
N GLN A 109 -3.05 1.07 -8.38
CA GLN A 109 -2.62 0.06 -9.37
C GLN A 109 -2.85 0.54 -10.80
N LYS A 110 -3.98 1.20 -11.08
CA LYS A 110 -4.24 1.79 -12.41
C LYS A 110 -3.25 2.88 -12.78
N SER A 111 -2.84 3.74 -11.84
CA SER A 111 -1.83 4.77 -12.11
C SER A 111 -0.44 4.16 -12.32
N SER A 112 -0.06 3.15 -11.54
CA SER A 112 1.22 2.43 -11.72
C SER A 112 1.28 1.67 -13.05
N LEU A 113 0.18 1.04 -13.47
CA LEU A 113 0.05 0.43 -14.79
C LEU A 113 0.00 1.46 -15.93
N ALA A 114 -0.57 2.65 -15.71
CA ALA A 114 -0.55 3.74 -16.69
C ALA A 114 0.86 4.29 -16.87
N VAL A 115 1.65 4.43 -15.80
CA VAL A 115 3.07 4.80 -15.90
C VAL A 115 3.86 3.71 -16.63
N ARG A 116 3.63 2.43 -16.31
CA ARG A 116 4.31 1.31 -16.98
C ARG A 116 3.93 1.16 -18.46
N ASN A 117 2.66 1.39 -18.82
CA ASN A 117 2.19 1.38 -20.21
C ASN A 117 2.57 2.65 -20.98
N SER A 118 2.86 3.77 -20.29
CA SER A 118 3.39 4.98 -20.92
C SER A 118 4.88 4.91 -21.26
N MET A 119 5.64 3.97 -20.66
CA MET A 119 7.02 3.65 -21.10
C MET A 119 7.10 2.68 -22.29
N LEU A 120 5.95 2.15 -22.74
CA LEU A 120 5.83 1.37 -23.96
C LEU A 120 4.89 2.07 -24.95
N GLN A 121 5.18 3.34 -25.26
CA GLN A 121 4.82 3.86 -26.57
C GLN A 121 6.06 3.77 -27.48
N PRO A 122 5.97 3.12 -28.65
CA PRO A 122 7.05 3.19 -29.63
C PRO A 122 7.26 4.67 -29.95
N CYS A 123 8.53 5.12 -29.94
CA CYS A 123 8.93 6.43 -30.41
C CYS A 123 8.28 6.70 -31.79
N GLN A 124 7.14 7.38 -31.82
CA GLN A 124 6.65 7.99 -33.03
C GLN A 124 7.50 9.24 -33.22
N ILE A 125 8.54 9.09 -34.04
CA ILE A 125 9.25 10.20 -34.65
C ILE A 125 8.18 10.99 -35.40
N ARG A 126 7.73 12.11 -34.82
CA ARG A 126 7.00 13.14 -35.55
C ARG A 126 7.98 13.72 -36.58
N SER A 127 7.81 13.34 -37.83
CA SER A 127 8.26 14.16 -38.95
C SER A 127 7.01 14.75 -39.58
N SER A 128 6.78 16.04 -39.29
CA SER A 128 5.85 16.91 -40.00
C SER A 128 6.09 16.80 -41.51
N GLY A 129 4.99 16.86 -42.27
CA GLY A 129 4.98 16.55 -43.68
C GLY A 129 5.88 17.42 -44.53
N ASP A 130 6.50 16.76 -45.50
CA ASP A 130 6.59 17.25 -46.87
C ASP A 130 6.17 16.10 -47.77
N GLY A 131 5.15 16.36 -48.60
CA GLY A 131 4.58 15.36 -49.48
C GLY A 131 5.56 14.99 -50.57
N HIS A 132 6.13 13.80 -50.48
CA HIS A 132 6.51 12.99 -51.64
C HIS A 132 6.35 11.53 -51.25
N GLY A 133 5.29 10.90 -51.75
CA GLY A 133 5.11 9.46 -51.63
C GLY A 133 6.25 8.76 -52.34
N VAL A 134 7.05 8.01 -51.58
CA VAL A 134 8.00 7.07 -52.15
C VAL A 134 7.64 5.69 -51.62
N TYR A 135 6.96 4.95 -52.48
CA TYR A 135 6.79 3.50 -52.40
C TYR A 135 8.18 2.86 -52.50
N PHE A 136 8.58 2.02 -51.54
CA PHE A 136 9.61 1.01 -51.79
C PHE A 136 9.13 -0.35 -51.27
N PRO A 137 9.18 -1.41 -52.11
CA PRO A 137 8.47 -2.66 -51.88
C PRO A 137 9.20 -3.59 -50.92
N ARG A 138 8.38 -4.45 -50.32
CA ARG A 138 8.77 -5.64 -49.58
C ARG A 138 9.48 -6.62 -50.52
N SER A 139 10.68 -7.06 -50.12
CA SER A 139 11.45 -8.23 -50.62
C SER A 139 12.24 -8.09 -51.93
N LEU A 140 13.58 -8.04 -51.82
CA LEU A 140 14.52 -8.67 -52.77
C LEU A 140 15.91 -8.78 -52.09
N PHE A 141 16.28 -9.96 -51.59
CA PHE A 141 17.28 -10.85 -52.21
C PHE A 141 18.71 -10.29 -52.23
N MET A 142 19.51 -10.61 -51.20
CA MET A 142 20.76 -11.39 -51.28
C MET A 142 21.48 -11.39 -49.92
#